data_AF-A0ABD0PCS5-F1
#
_entry.id   AF-A0ABD0PCS5-F1
#
_cell.length_a   1.000
_cell.length_b   1.000
_cell.length_c   1.000
_cell.angle_alpha   90.00
_cell.angle_beta   90.00
_cell.angle_gamma   90.00
#
_symmetry.space_group_name_H-M   'P 1'
#
loop_
_entity.id
_entity.type
_entity.pdbx_description
1 polymer ?
#
loop_
_entity_poly.entity_id
_entity_poly.type
_entity_poly.pdbx_seq_one_letter_code
_entity_poly.pdbx_strand_id
1 'polypeptide(L)' 'VDRTEVIRSCINPTFSKVFTQDFYFEEIQRLRYELYDISSSHNGMREVDCLGAMECTLGQ' A
#
# COMPACT_ATOMS: atom_id res chain seq x y z
N VAL A 1 4.83 -5.75 -6.98
CA VAL A 1 5.07 -4.32 -7.25
C VAL A 1 5.84 -3.61 -6.15
N ASP A 2 5.67 -3.95 -4.85
CA ASP A 2 6.44 -3.46 -3.66
C ASP A 2 5.55 -2.64 -2.69
N ARG A 3 6.10 -2.14 -1.57
CA ARG A 3 5.43 -1.36 -0.50
C ARG A 3 5.98 0.06 -0.40
N THR A 4 5.17 1.01 0.04
CA THR A 4 5.58 2.39 0.35
C THR A 4 6.40 2.48 1.64
N GLU A 5 6.93 3.67 1.92
CA GLU A 5 7.51 4.03 3.21
C GLU A 5 6.47 3.99 4.35
N VAL A 6 6.95 3.77 5.59
CA VAL A 6 6.10 3.85 6.78
C VAL A 6 6.15 5.28 7.33
N ILE A 7 5.00 5.94 7.35
CA ILE A 7 4.85 7.29 7.91
C ILE A 7 4.31 7.15 9.34
N ARG A 8 5.07 7.66 10.32
CA ARG A 8 4.70 7.55 11.74
C ARG A 8 3.78 8.70 12.15
N SER A 9 2.83 8.40 13.04
CA SER A 9 1.99 9.40 13.74
C SER A 9 1.27 10.37 12.79
N CYS A 10 0.70 9.86 11.69
CA CYS A 10 0.02 10.66 10.68
C CYS A 10 -1.33 10.02 10.31
N ILE A 11 -2.42 10.78 10.43
CA ILE A 11 -3.76 10.33 10.05
C ILE A 11 -4.09 10.57 8.57
N ASN A 12 -3.27 11.38 7.87
CA ASN A 12 -3.44 11.75 6.46
C ASN A 12 -2.09 11.61 5.72
N PRO A 13 -1.55 10.39 5.59
CA PRO A 13 -0.23 10.17 5.00
C PRO A 13 -0.19 10.57 3.53
N THR A 14 0.93 11.17 3.10
CA THR A 14 1.26 11.39 1.69
C THR A 14 2.53 10.61 1.37
N PHE A 15 2.42 9.62 0.47
CA PHE A 15 3.54 8.76 0.08
C PHE A 15 4.29 9.33 -1.13
N SER A 16 5.60 9.13 -1.15
CA SER A 16 6.49 9.64 -2.20
C SER A 16 7.12 8.54 -3.06
N LYS A 17 7.02 7.26 -2.64
CA LYS A 17 7.56 6.15 -3.43
C LYS A 17 6.81 6.00 -4.76
N VAL A 18 7.58 5.97 -5.85
CA VAL A 18 7.06 5.72 -7.20
C VAL A 18 7.17 4.22 -7.51
N PHE A 19 6.12 3.67 -8.11
CA PHE A 19 6.09 2.31 -8.64
C PHE A 19 6.14 2.35 -10.16
N THR A 20 6.97 1.52 -10.77
CA THR A 20 7.04 1.34 -12.21
C THR A 20 6.44 -0.02 -12.56
N GLN A 21 5.48 -0.03 -13.49
CA GLN A 21 4.78 -1.23 -13.96
C GLN A 21 4.62 -1.12 -15.47
N ASP A 22 5.01 -2.18 -16.19
CA ASP A 22 4.79 -2.26 -17.63
C ASP A 22 3.29 -2.39 -17.92
N PHE A 23 2.83 -1.68 -18.96
CA PHE A 23 1.43 -1.66 -19.40
C PHE A 23 1.26 -2.51 -20.67
N TYR A 24 0.28 -3.41 -20.64
CA TYR A 24 -0.09 -4.31 -21.73
C TYR A 24 -1.57 -4.09 -22.05
N PHE A 25 -1.86 -3.47 -23.19
CA PHE A 25 -3.22 -3.02 -23.54
C PHE A 25 -4.19 -4.19 -23.79
N GLU A 26 -3.65 -5.35 -24.13
CA GLU A 26 -4.37 -6.59 -24.41
C GLU A 26 -4.72 -7.39 -23.14
N GLU A 27 -4.23 -6.96 -21.97
CA GLU A 27 -4.42 -7.66 -20.70
C GLU A 27 -5.28 -6.87 -19.70
N ILE A 28 -6.07 -7.59 -18.89
CA ILE A 28 -6.70 -7.03 -17.69
C ILE A 28 -5.69 -7.10 -16.55
N GLN A 29 -4.93 -6.02 -16.37
CA GLN A 29 -3.94 -5.91 -15.30
C GLN A 29 -4.60 -5.43 -14.00
N ARG A 30 -4.91 -6.35 -13.07
CA ARG A 30 -5.54 -6.04 -11.78
C ARG A 30 -4.50 -5.57 -10.76
N LEU A 31 -4.78 -4.42 -10.12
CA LEU A 31 -3.98 -3.84 -9.05
C LEU A 31 -4.75 -3.96 -7.74
N ARG A 32 -4.12 -4.53 -6.72
CA ARG A 32 -4.64 -4.59 -5.36
C ARG A 32 -3.79 -3.70 -4.45
N TYR A 33 -4.45 -2.81 -3.75
CA TYR A 33 -3.86 -1.93 -2.77
C TYR A 33 -4.35 -2.33 -1.39
N GLU A 34 -3.43 -2.38 -0.44
CA GLU A 34 -3.71 -2.73 0.95
C GLU A 34 -3.10 -1.67 1.86
N LEU A 35 -3.90 -1.13 2.76
CA LEU A 35 -3.48 -0.14 3.73
C LEU A 35 -3.32 -0.80 5.09
N TYR A 36 -2.16 -0.60 5.69
CA TYR A 36 -1.83 -1.16 7.00
C TYR A 36 -1.43 -0.05 7.97
N ASP A 37 -1.97 -0.10 9.19
CA ASP A 37 -1.38 0.59 10.33
C ASP A 37 -0.20 -0.23 10.84
N ILE A 38 0.93 0.43 11.04
CA ILE A 38 2.15 -0.20 11.52
C ILE A 38 2.50 0.47 12.84
N SER A 39 2.09 -0.19 13.93
CA SER A 39 2.36 0.25 15.28
C SER A 39 3.46 -0.62 15.91
N SER A 40 4.19 -0.03 16.85
CA SER A 40 5.06 -0.78 17.76
C SER A 40 4.30 -0.98 19.06
N SER A 41 4.03 -2.22 19.45
CA SER A 41 3.42 -2.51 20.74
C SER A 41 4.40 -2.20 21.89
N HIS A 42 3.88 -2.09 23.12
CA HIS A 42 4.67 -1.76 24.31
C HIS A 42 5.85 -2.70 24.56
N ASN A 43 5.83 -3.91 23.99
CA ASN A 43 6.89 -4.92 24.13
C ASN A 43 7.91 -4.89 22.97
N GLY A 44 7.86 -3.87 22.10
CA GLY A 44 8.74 -3.76 20.93
C GLY A 44 8.37 -4.69 19.77
N MET A 45 7.27 -5.44 19.88
CA MET A 45 6.77 -6.27 18.80
C MET A 45 6.00 -5.39 17.81
N ARG A 46 6.34 -5.50 16.53
CA ARG A 46 5.67 -4.74 15.48
C ARG A 46 4.32 -5.39 15.18
N GLU A 47 3.25 -4.68 15.47
CA GLU A 47 1.89 -5.07 15.08
C GLU A 47 1.54 -4.41 13.75
N VAL A 48 0.77 -5.12 12.93
CA VAL A 48 0.40 -4.68 11.59
C VAL A 48 -1.09 -4.93 11.44
N ASP A 49 -1.88 -3.87 11.53
CA ASP A 49 -3.33 -3.93 11.44
C ASP A 49 -3.77 -3.57 10.02
N CYS A 50 -4.64 -4.38 9.44
CA CYS A 50 -5.22 -4.07 8.14
C CYS A 50 -6.33 -3.02 8.31
N LEU A 51 -6.15 -1.85 7.70
CA LEU A 51 -7.15 -0.78 7.70
C LEU A 51 -8.13 -0.90 6.54
N GLY A 52 -7.72 -1.54 5.45
CA GLY A 52 -8.59 -1.76 4.30
C GLY A 52 -7.82 -2.15 3.04
N ALA A 53 -8.58 -2.48 2.00
CA ALA A 53 -8.04 -2.81 0.70
C ALA A 53 -8.96 -2.27 -0.41
N MET A 54 -8.37 -1.99 -1.57
CA MET A 54 -9.11 -1.71 -2.79
C MET A 54 -8.50 -2.47 -3.97
N GLU A 55 -9.32 -2.73 -4.99
CA GLU A 55 -8.88 -3.34 -6.23
C GLU A 55 -9.39 -2.50 -7.41
N CYS A 56 -8.55 -2.32 -8.42
CA CYS A 56 -8.92 -1.72 -9.70
C CYS A 56 -8.10 -2.35 -10.83
N THR A 57 -8.42 -2.00 -12.07
CA THR A 57 -7.55 -2.34 -13.21
C THR A 57 -6.61 -1.17 -13.50
N LEU A 58 -5.42 -1.46 -14.05
CA LEU A 58 -4.44 -0.43 -14.42
C LEU A 58 -4.98 0.53 -15.51
N GLY A 59 -5.91 0.07 -16.35
CA GLY A 59 -6.50 0.86 -17.43
C GLY A 59 -7.78 1.62 -17.10
N GLN A 60 -8.16 1.73 -15.81
CA GLN A 60 -9.41 2.37 -15.36
C GLN A 60 -9.32 3.90 -15.33
#